data_AF-A0A9X2HBW7-F1
#
_entry.id   AF-A0A9X2HBW7-F1
#
_cell.length_a   1.000
_cell.length_b   1.000
_cell.length_c   1.000
_cell.angle_alpha   90.00
_cell.angle_beta   90.00
_cell.angle_gamma   90.00
#
_symmetry.space_group_name_H-M   'P 1'
#
loop_
_entity.id
_entity.type
_entity.pdbx_description
1 polymer ?
#
loop_
_entity_poly.entity_id
_entity_poly.type
_entity_poly.pdbx_seq_one_letter_code
_entity_poly.pdbx_strand_id
1 'polypeptide(L)'
;MTSSTLNQRYGRRRSPRRLGTRAWLAIAAVAIILSAAFAAWIAASRADAPTFKEVSFDIESADEASLDFELTKPDDAVVTCAVQALNDQHAIVGWDEVSIGEVPADQLSNHTSAHHVRLLTTSPAHTVTVDSCWARDS
;
A
#
# COMPACT_ATOMS: atom_id res chain seq x y z
N MET A 1 -40.12 52.55 -29.55
CA MET A 1 -38.81 52.05 -30.00
C MET A 1 -37.79 52.25 -28.87
N THR A 2 -37.66 51.34 -27.90
CA THR A 2 -36.80 51.58 -26.71
C THR A 2 -35.98 50.36 -26.26
N SER A 3 -36.03 49.25 -26.99
CA SER A 3 -35.40 47.99 -26.54
C SER A 3 -33.91 47.85 -26.92
N SER A 4 -33.39 48.72 -27.81
CA SER A 4 -32.02 48.60 -28.34
C SER A 4 -30.95 49.18 -27.40
N THR A 5 -31.27 50.23 -26.64
CA THR A 5 -30.30 50.94 -25.78
C THR A 5 -29.99 50.22 -24.47
N LEU A 6 -30.91 49.40 -23.95
CA LEU A 6 -30.70 48.62 -22.71
C LEU A 6 -29.73 47.44 -22.92
N ASN A 7 -29.82 46.75 -24.07
CA ASN A 7 -28.96 45.60 -24.37
C ASN A 7 -27.47 45.96 -24.49
N GLN A 8 -27.16 47.22 -24.81
CA GLN A 8 -25.80 47.71 -25.03
C GLN A 8 -25.10 48.13 -23.72
N ARG A 9 -25.87 48.47 -22.67
CA ARG A 9 -25.32 48.76 -21.32
C ARG A 9 -25.21 47.54 -20.43
N TYR A 10 -26.12 46.57 -20.55
CA TYR A 10 -26.15 45.43 -19.63
C TYR A 10 -25.30 44.24 -20.04
N GLY A 11 -24.65 44.29 -21.20
CA GLY A 11 -23.78 43.22 -21.70
C GLY A 11 -24.58 41.93 -21.89
N ARG A 12 -24.74 41.49 -23.14
CA ARG A 12 -25.29 40.15 -23.40
C ARG A 12 -24.43 39.14 -22.62
N ARG A 13 -24.95 38.56 -21.53
CA ARG A 13 -24.30 37.43 -20.88
C ARG A 13 -24.12 36.40 -21.99
N ARG A 14 -22.88 36.14 -22.42
CA ARG A 14 -22.60 35.06 -23.35
C ARG A 14 -23.20 33.83 -22.69
N SER A 15 -24.25 33.26 -23.30
CA SER A 15 -24.78 32.02 -22.78
C SER A 15 -23.60 31.04 -22.73
N PRO A 16 -23.39 30.32 -21.62
CA PRO A 16 -22.38 29.29 -21.61
C PRO A 16 -22.67 28.39 -22.80
N ARG A 17 -21.72 28.25 -23.73
CA ARG A 17 -21.86 27.34 -24.87
C ARG A 17 -22.13 25.98 -24.26
N ARG A 18 -23.40 25.57 -24.24
CA ARG A 18 -23.81 24.26 -23.74
C ARG A 18 -23.09 23.28 -24.64
N LEU A 19 -22.11 22.57 -24.08
CA LEU A 19 -21.45 21.49 -24.79
C LEU A 19 -22.55 20.56 -25.30
N GLY A 20 -22.61 20.36 -26.62
CA GLY A 20 -23.59 19.46 -27.21
C GLY A 20 -23.43 18.06 -26.64
N THR A 21 -24.47 17.24 -26.69
CA THR A 21 -24.48 15.88 -26.15
C THR A 21 -23.27 15.05 -26.62
N ARG A 22 -22.81 15.26 -27.86
CA ARG A 22 -21.61 14.63 -28.43
C ARG A 22 -20.31 15.02 -27.73
N ALA A 23 -20.16 16.27 -27.31
CA ALA A 23 -18.98 16.73 -26.58
C ALA A 23 -18.97 16.20 -25.14
N TRP A 24 -20.14 16.11 -24.50
CA TRP A 24 -20.27 15.43 -23.21
C TRP A 24 -19.96 13.92 -23.30
N LEU A 25 -20.43 13.25 -24.34
CA LEU A 25 -20.08 11.84 -24.60
C LEU A 25 -18.58 11.65 -24.83
N ALA A 26 -17.93 12.56 -25.57
CA ALA A 26 -16.48 12.52 -25.76
C ALA A 26 -15.72 12.71 -24.45
N ILE A 27 -16.13 13.66 -23.61
CA ILE A 27 -15.54 13.87 -22.28
C ILE A 27 -15.72 12.63 -21.40
N ALA A 28 -16.92 12.04 -21.38
CA ALA A 28 -17.19 10.83 -20.62
C ALA A 28 -16.32 9.65 -21.10
N ALA A 29 -16.19 9.47 -22.41
CA ALA A 29 -15.34 8.42 -22.99
C ALA A 29 -13.86 8.60 -22.59
N VAL A 30 -13.34 9.83 -22.70
CA VAL A 30 -11.97 10.15 -22.28
C VAL A 30 -11.78 9.91 -20.79
N ALA A 31 -12.73 10.33 -19.95
CA ALA A 31 -12.67 10.10 -18.51
C ALA A 31 -12.63 8.62 -18.15
N ILE A 32 -13.41 7.77 -18.83
CA ILE A 32 -13.40 6.31 -18.65
C ILE A 32 -12.06 5.70 -19.06
N ILE A 33 -11.49 6.13 -20.19
CA ILE A 33 -10.18 5.63 -20.64
C ILE A 33 -9.09 5.99 -19.64
N LEU A 34 -9.08 7.24 -19.17
CA LEU A 34 -8.10 7.69 -18.18
C LEU A 34 -8.25 6.98 -16.84
N SER A 35 -9.48 6.76 -16.37
CA SER A 35 -9.71 6.03 -15.12
C SER A 35 -9.29 4.57 -15.21
N ALA A 36 -9.55 3.92 -16.34
CA ALA A 36 -9.11 2.54 -16.59
C ALA A 36 -7.58 2.44 -16.65
N ALA A 37 -6.91 3.36 -17.36
CA ALA A 37 -5.46 3.40 -17.42
C ALA A 37 -4.83 3.66 -16.04
N PHE A 38 -5.40 4.57 -15.26
CA PHE A 38 -4.95 4.86 -13.90
C PHE A 38 -5.13 3.65 -12.96
N ALA A 39 -6.27 2.97 -13.03
CA ALA A 39 -6.51 1.75 -12.26
C ALA A 39 -5.53 0.62 -12.63
N ALA A 40 -5.26 0.44 -13.93
CA ALA A 40 -4.28 -0.53 -14.41
C ALA A 40 -2.86 -0.21 -13.92
N TRP A 41 -2.47 1.07 -13.92
CA TRP A 41 -1.18 1.51 -13.40
C TRP A 41 -1.04 1.25 -11.89
N ILE A 42 -2.07 1.56 -11.09
CA ILE A 42 -2.09 1.23 -9.66
C ILE A 42 -1.97 -0.28 -9.45
N ALA A 43 -2.71 -1.09 -10.19
CA ALA A 43 -2.65 -2.54 -10.06
C ALA A 43 -1.26 -3.08 -10.39
N ALA A 44 -0.63 -2.60 -11.47
CA ALA A 44 0.74 -2.98 -11.83
C ALA A 44 1.75 -2.56 -10.74
N SER A 45 1.64 -1.35 -10.20
CA SER A 45 2.56 -0.87 -9.15
C SER A 45 2.49 -1.65 -7.83
N ARG A 46 1.40 -2.38 -7.59
CA ARG A 46 1.22 -3.22 -6.39
C ARG A 46 1.62 -4.68 -6.60
N ALA A 47 1.82 -5.10 -7.84
CA ALA A 47 2.15 -6.50 -8.16
C ALA A 47 3.53 -6.90 -7.62
N ASP A 48 4.45 -5.95 -7.53
CA ASP A 48 5.82 -6.18 -7.03
C ASP A 48 5.96 -5.92 -5.52
N ALA A 49 4.84 -5.65 -4.82
CA ALA A 49 4.89 -5.38 -3.39
C ALA A 49 5.20 -6.67 -2.61
N PRO A 50 6.20 -6.67 -1.70
CA PRO A 50 6.49 -7.82 -0.87
C PRO A 50 5.26 -8.13 -0.02
N THR A 51 4.82 -9.39 -0.08
CA THR A 51 3.68 -9.87 0.70
C THR A 51 4.20 -10.73 1.83
N PHE A 52 3.68 -10.52 3.04
CA PHE A 52 4.03 -11.32 4.20
C PHE A 52 2.80 -12.03 4.74
N LYS A 53 3.03 -13.18 5.39
CA LYS A 53 2.01 -13.94 6.07
C LYS A 53 2.56 -14.46 7.39
N GLU A 54 1.87 -14.13 8.46
CA GLU A 54 2.20 -14.65 9.80
C GLU A 54 1.74 -16.10 9.89
N VAL A 55 2.66 -16.97 10.31
CA VAL A 55 2.41 -18.41 10.44
C VAL A 55 2.10 -18.73 11.90
N SER A 56 2.96 -18.30 12.81
CA SER A 56 2.82 -18.54 14.23
C SER A 56 3.59 -17.49 15.02
N PHE A 57 3.13 -17.17 16.23
CA PHE A 57 3.89 -16.41 17.20
C PHE A 57 3.92 -17.17 18.53
N ASP A 58 5.02 -17.05 19.26
CA ASP A 58 5.17 -17.62 20.59
C ASP A 58 5.70 -16.55 21.55
N ILE A 59 5.21 -16.59 22.79
CA ILE A 59 5.61 -15.65 23.85
C ILE A 59 6.42 -16.48 24.85
N GLU A 60 7.73 -16.53 24.62
CA GLU A 60 8.64 -17.35 25.43
C GLU A 60 8.74 -16.81 26.87
N SER A 61 8.73 -15.48 27.05
CA SER A 61 8.78 -14.85 28.37
C SER A 61 8.22 -13.42 28.38
N ALA A 62 8.27 -12.74 29.54
CA ALA A 62 7.86 -11.33 29.67
C ALA A 62 8.73 -10.37 28.84
N ASP A 63 9.95 -10.78 28.51
CA ASP A 63 10.97 -9.95 27.88
C ASP A 63 11.43 -10.50 26.51
N GLU A 64 10.87 -11.63 26.06
CA GLU A 64 11.21 -12.28 24.79
C GLU A 64 9.97 -12.85 24.11
N ALA A 65 9.82 -12.54 22.82
CA ALA A 65 8.80 -13.11 21.97
C ALA A 65 9.42 -13.55 20.63
N SER A 66 8.79 -14.51 19.97
CA SER A 66 9.23 -15.01 18.67
C SER A 66 8.08 -15.03 17.66
N LEU A 67 8.44 -14.83 16.39
CA LEU A 67 7.51 -14.81 15.27
C LEU A 67 8.07 -15.64 14.11
N ASP A 68 7.24 -16.55 13.62
CA ASP A 68 7.42 -17.25 12.37
C ASP A 68 6.53 -16.62 11.30
N PHE A 69 7.14 -16.10 10.24
CA PHE A 69 6.42 -15.54 9.10
C PHE A 69 6.99 -16.02 7.77
N GLU A 70 6.12 -16.08 6.78
CA GLU A 70 6.44 -16.33 5.39
C GLU A 70 6.53 -15.00 4.65
N LEU A 71 7.62 -14.78 3.92
CA LEU A 71 7.82 -13.62 3.07
C LEU A 71 7.85 -14.04 1.60
N THR A 72 6.94 -13.48 0.81
CA THR A 72 6.95 -13.61 -0.65
C THR A 72 7.54 -12.33 -1.26
N LYS A 73 8.66 -12.48 -1.96
CA LYS A 73 9.37 -11.37 -2.62
C LYS A 73 10.05 -11.83 -3.91
N PRO A 74 10.40 -10.92 -4.83
CA PRO A 74 11.30 -11.24 -5.94
C PRO A 74 12.65 -11.78 -5.43
N ASP A 75 13.25 -12.73 -6.17
CA ASP A 75 14.43 -13.47 -5.73
C ASP A 75 15.64 -12.55 -5.49
N ASP A 76 15.78 -11.51 -6.33
CA ASP A 76 16.87 -10.52 -6.33
C ASP A 76 16.62 -9.30 -5.42
N ALA A 77 15.40 -9.13 -4.89
CA ALA A 77 15.05 -7.98 -4.07
C ALA A 77 15.55 -8.14 -2.63
N VAL A 78 16.15 -7.08 -2.06
CA VAL A 78 16.40 -6.99 -0.62
C VAL A 78 15.18 -6.35 0.04
N VAL A 79 14.55 -7.04 1.00
CA VAL A 79 13.35 -6.54 1.69
C VAL A 79 13.66 -6.39 3.17
N THR A 80 13.23 -5.28 3.76
CA THR A 80 13.27 -5.07 5.22
C THR A 80 11.85 -5.23 5.74
N CYS A 81 11.68 -6.07 6.76
CA CYS A 81 10.43 -6.25 7.46
C CYS A 81 10.55 -5.72 8.88
N ALA A 82 9.63 -4.84 9.25
CA ALA A 82 9.45 -4.35 10.59
C ALA A 82 8.54 -5.30 11.38
N VAL A 83 9.10 -5.86 12.44
CA VAL A 83 8.38 -6.75 13.36
C VAL A 83 8.14 -6.02 14.66
N GLN A 84 6.92 -6.12 15.18
CA GLN A 84 6.52 -5.47 16.42
C GLN A 84 5.83 -6.43 17.37
N ALA A 85 6.12 -6.26 18.65
CA ALA A 85 5.39 -6.89 19.75
C ALA A 85 4.46 -5.87 20.40
N LEU A 86 3.25 -6.31 20.70
CA LEU A 86 2.16 -5.52 21.25
C LEU A 86 1.72 -6.11 22.58
N ASN A 87 1.39 -5.26 23.55
CA ASN A 87 0.74 -5.69 24.80
C ASN A 87 -0.80 -5.80 24.64
N ASP A 88 -1.49 -6.08 25.74
CA ASP A 88 -2.95 -6.16 25.83
C ASP A 88 -3.66 -4.86 25.40
N GLN A 89 -3.01 -3.71 25.58
CA GLN A 89 -3.49 -2.40 25.15
C GLN A 89 -3.09 -2.05 23.71
N HIS A 90 -2.49 -2.97 22.95
CA HIS A 90 -1.95 -2.74 21.61
C HIS A 90 -0.87 -1.65 21.56
N ALA A 91 -0.18 -1.42 22.69
CA ALA A 91 1.00 -0.57 22.73
C ALA A 91 2.22 -1.39 22.28
N ILE A 92 3.09 -0.76 21.48
CA ILE A 92 4.34 -1.37 21.03
C ILE A 92 5.28 -1.50 22.24
N VAL A 93 5.66 -2.74 22.53
CA VAL A 93 6.58 -3.10 23.63
C VAL A 93 7.89 -3.72 23.15
N GLY A 94 8.00 -4.00 21.85
CA GLY A 94 9.21 -4.46 21.20
C GLY A 94 9.15 -4.15 19.71
N TRP A 95 10.30 -3.82 19.13
CA TRP A 95 10.45 -3.50 17.72
C TRP A 95 11.78 -4.05 17.21
N ASP A 96 11.76 -4.68 16.05
CA ASP A 96 12.96 -5.11 15.35
C ASP A 96 12.80 -4.98 13.83
N GLU A 97 13.89 -4.70 13.13
CA GLU A 97 13.93 -4.57 11.68
C GLU A 97 14.83 -5.65 11.08
N VAL A 98 14.20 -6.61 10.42
CA VAL A 98 14.93 -7.75 9.83
C VAL A 98 15.08 -7.54 8.34
N SER A 99 16.33 -7.47 7.90
CA SER A 99 16.69 -7.35 6.49
C SER A 99 16.89 -8.73 5.88
N ILE A 100 16.07 -9.07 4.88
CA ILE A 100 16.10 -10.33 4.17
C ILE A 100 16.61 -10.07 2.74
N GLY A 101 17.82 -10.57 2.47
CA GLY A 101 18.48 -10.46 1.17
C GLY A 101 18.12 -11.60 0.22
N GLU A 102 19.09 -12.04 -0.56
CA GLU A 102 18.95 -13.20 -1.43
C GLU A 102 18.80 -14.48 -0.60
N VAL A 103 17.74 -15.24 -0.89
CA VAL A 103 17.44 -16.50 -0.19
C VAL A 103 17.81 -17.65 -1.13
N PRO A 104 18.53 -18.68 -0.63
CA PRO A 104 18.86 -19.86 -1.42
C PRO A 104 17.61 -20.55 -2.00
N ALA A 105 17.72 -21.05 -3.24
CA ALA A 105 16.59 -21.67 -3.96
C ALA A 105 16.01 -22.92 -3.26
N ASP A 106 16.79 -23.60 -2.42
CA ASP A 106 16.35 -24.73 -1.60
C ASP A 106 15.42 -24.34 -0.45
N GLN A 107 15.40 -23.06 -0.06
CA GLN A 107 14.53 -22.51 0.99
C GLN A 107 13.32 -21.75 0.42
N LEU A 108 13.23 -21.62 -0.91
CA LEU A 108 12.14 -20.92 -1.60
C LEU A 108 11.06 -21.91 -2.04
N SER A 109 9.84 -21.70 -1.57
CA SER A 109 8.64 -22.37 -2.06
C SER A 109 7.79 -21.35 -2.83
N ASN A 110 7.88 -21.35 -4.17
CA ASN A 110 7.14 -20.40 -5.02
C ASN A 110 7.39 -18.93 -4.63
N HIS A 111 8.66 -18.51 -4.65
CA HIS A 111 9.13 -17.17 -4.22
C HIS A 111 8.83 -16.81 -2.76
N THR A 112 8.44 -17.78 -1.94
CA THR A 112 8.13 -17.60 -0.52
C THR A 112 9.18 -18.28 0.35
N SER A 113 9.71 -17.56 1.34
CA SER A 113 10.68 -18.07 2.32
C SER A 113 10.15 -17.92 3.74
N ALA A 114 10.41 -18.91 4.59
CA ALA A 114 10.03 -18.87 6.01
C ALA A 114 11.17 -18.28 6.85
N HIS A 115 10.82 -17.37 7.77
CA HIS A 115 11.75 -16.68 8.65
C HIS A 115 11.29 -16.76 10.09
N HIS A 116 12.23 -17.09 10.97
CA HIS A 116 12.04 -17.07 12.42
C HIS A 116 12.79 -15.88 13.00
N VAL A 117 12.09 -15.00 13.72
CA VAL A 117 12.66 -13.81 14.35
C VAL A 117 12.36 -13.82 15.83
N ARG A 118 13.38 -13.50 16.62
CA ARG A 118 13.28 -13.30 18.07
C ARG A 118 13.44 -11.83 18.36
N LEU A 119 12.56 -11.29 19.18
CA LEU A 119 12.55 -9.89 19.57
C LEU A 119 12.45 -9.76 21.08
N LEU A 120 13.25 -8.82 21.60
CA LEU A 120 13.25 -8.46 23.00
C LEU A 120 12.16 -7.43 23.28
N THR A 121 11.44 -7.60 24.38
CA THR A 121 10.33 -6.75 24.78
C THR A 121 10.61 -6.07 26.11
N THR A 122 10.12 -4.83 26.28
CA THR A 122 10.26 -4.08 27.54
C THR A 122 9.15 -4.38 28.55
N SER A 123 8.15 -5.14 28.13
CA SER A 123 6.95 -5.51 28.89
C SER A 123 6.34 -6.76 28.25
N PRO A 124 5.56 -7.56 29.01
CA PRO A 124 4.89 -8.74 28.46
C PRO A 124 4.13 -8.44 27.17
N ALA A 125 4.49 -9.14 26.10
CA ALA A 125 3.77 -9.11 24.84
C ALA A 125 2.60 -10.09 24.86
N HIS A 126 1.53 -9.73 24.17
CA HIS A 126 0.35 -10.57 23.94
C HIS A 126 0.16 -10.91 22.45
N THR A 127 0.78 -10.14 21.56
CA THR A 127 0.73 -10.35 20.12
C THR A 127 2.04 -9.92 19.50
N VAL A 128 2.51 -10.68 18.53
CA VAL A 128 3.67 -10.32 17.70
C VAL A 128 3.21 -10.38 16.26
N THR A 129 3.54 -9.34 15.50
CA THR A 129 3.05 -9.15 14.13
C THR A 129 4.10 -8.43 13.29
N VAL A 130 4.03 -8.62 11.98
CA VAL A 130 4.79 -7.81 11.02
C VAL A 130 3.98 -6.54 10.73
N ASP A 131 4.53 -5.38 11.08
CA ASP A 131 3.87 -4.10 10.82
C ASP A 131 3.88 -3.77 9.31
N SER A 132 5.06 -3.82 8.71
CA SER A 132 5.25 -3.51 7.30
C SER A 132 6.54 -4.13 6.74
N CYS A 133 6.52 -4.46 5.46
CA CYS A 133 7.72 -4.85 4.71
C CYS A 133 7.90 -3.91 3.52
N TRP A 134 9.13 -3.48 3.27
CA TRP A 134 9.47 -2.65 2.10
C TRP A 134 10.74 -3.15 1.43
N ALA A 135 10.78 -3.05 0.11
CA ALA A 135 12.02 -3.28 -0.64
C ALA A 135 13.01 -2.15 -0.30
N ARG A 136 14.26 -2.53 0.00
CA ARG A 136 15.36 -1.58 0.13
C ARG A 136 16.03 -1.53 -1.24
N ASP A 137 15.78 -0.45 -1.97
CA ASP A 137 16.44 -0.18 -3.26
C ASP A 137 17.97 -0.27 -3.05
N SER A 138 18.64 -1.10 -3.84
CA SER A 138 20.11 -1.28 -3.83
C SER A 138 20.82 -0.40 -4.85
#